data_AF-A0A1J5D5U8-F1
#
_entry.id   AF-A0A1J5D5U8-F1
#
_cell.length_a   1.000
_cell.length_b   1.000
_cell.length_c   1.000
_cell.angle_alpha   90.00
_cell.angle_beta   90.00
_cell.angle_gamma   90.00
#
_symmetry.space_group_name_H-M   'P 1'
#
loop_
_entity.id
_entity.type
_entity.pdbx_description
1 polymer ?
#
loop_
_entity_poly.entity_id
_entity_poly.type
_entity_poly.pdbx_seq_one_letter_code
_entity_poly.pdbx_strand_id
1 'polypeptide(L)'
;MKHFFPAIAILAFIFLPSLPSRALTSITAGDMEITSRLMTFENNIYVARGGLKATQKGSVLTADRGIYDRNLEIVKAMDNVEVTQPGSVLNSDYLEAYVKEDRILAKGNPRLTRIVERATKDEAGATVKRKTRVILTCNEVEGFNKENRFLAKGDVHVIEVDYRDAETEEEAKENEKSPISDLVCETLELFSAEDKAIARNNVVIVTKTLRATGDKAIYLDKENRMIIVGHAHAFQTSKESPSAEEQVSELVARKIIYYPNEDRTIAVGEVKATVYPKGSKGPDSEKNGKGKKKKKKETKPGKEGASDSQAFASQDLEKTTISGEPIGNETVEGETPEGEKVGDESASEPPLADSPPPGLPPGEYTPVGGDATNASAE
;
A
#
# COMPACT_ATOMS: atom_id res chain seq x y z
N MET A 1 55.39 -66.73 -26.18
CA MET A 1 54.93 -66.26 -24.85
C MET A 1 54.28 -64.90 -25.00
N LYS A 2 52.97 -64.79 -24.76
CA LYS A 2 52.30 -63.74 -23.97
C LYS A 2 50.78 -63.98 -24.05
N HIS A 3 50.16 -63.86 -22.88
CA HIS A 3 48.94 -64.52 -22.45
C HIS A 3 47.64 -63.84 -22.88
N PHE A 4 46.63 -64.68 -23.13
CA PHE A 4 45.23 -64.61 -22.68
C PHE A 4 44.87 -63.50 -21.68
N PHE A 5 43.72 -62.83 -21.87
CA PHE A 5 42.58 -62.80 -20.92
C PHE A 5 41.34 -62.12 -21.58
N PRO A 6 40.12 -62.69 -21.50
CA PRO A 6 38.89 -62.05 -21.95
C PRO A 6 38.26 -61.20 -20.83
N ALA A 7 37.76 -60.02 -21.19
CA ALA A 7 37.11 -59.09 -20.27
C ALA A 7 35.70 -59.57 -19.89
N ILE A 8 35.49 -59.72 -18.58
CA ILE A 8 34.21 -60.01 -17.92
C ILE A 8 33.43 -58.70 -17.82
N ALA A 9 32.27 -58.62 -18.47
CA ALA A 9 31.33 -57.52 -18.32
C ALA A 9 30.53 -57.69 -17.02
N ILE A 10 30.85 -56.87 -16.01
CA ILE A 10 30.08 -56.76 -14.77
C ILE A 10 28.86 -55.88 -15.05
N LEU A 11 27.68 -56.49 -15.06
CA LEU A 11 26.40 -55.81 -15.12
C LEU A 11 26.13 -55.16 -13.75
N ALA A 12 26.48 -53.87 -13.62
CA ALA A 12 26.17 -53.09 -12.43
C ALA A 12 24.67 -52.76 -12.40
N PHE A 13 23.93 -53.45 -11.53
CA PHE A 13 22.53 -53.18 -11.25
C PHE A 13 22.44 -51.87 -10.43
N ILE A 14 22.22 -50.75 -11.11
CA ILE A 14 22.01 -49.45 -10.48
C ILE A 14 20.62 -49.48 -9.81
N PHE A 15 20.59 -49.72 -8.51
CA PHE A 15 19.43 -49.50 -7.66
C PHE A 15 19.22 -47.98 -7.51
N LEU A 16 18.40 -47.40 -8.38
CA LEU A 16 17.88 -46.04 -8.21
C LEU A 16 16.89 -46.06 -7.04
N PRO A 17 17.12 -45.32 -5.93
CA PRO A 17 16.11 -45.15 -4.92
C PRO A 17 14.93 -44.38 -5.54
N SER A 18 13.79 -45.05 -5.69
CA SER A 18 12.54 -44.42 -6.08
C SER A 18 12.15 -43.42 -4.99
N LEU A 19 12.41 -42.14 -5.21
CA LEU A 19 11.85 -41.09 -4.37
C LEU A 19 10.32 -41.28 -4.39
N PRO A 20 9.65 -41.36 -3.23
CA PRO A 20 8.21 -41.50 -3.20
C PRO A 20 7.59 -40.26 -3.83
N SER A 21 7.04 -40.39 -5.04
CA SER A 21 6.18 -39.38 -5.64
C SER A 21 4.93 -39.29 -4.78
N ARG A 22 4.90 -38.35 -3.84
CA ARG A 22 3.68 -38.07 -3.08
C ARG A 22 2.65 -37.55 -4.08
N ALA A 23 1.58 -38.32 -4.29
CA ALA A 23 0.53 -37.96 -5.23
C ALA A 23 -0.05 -36.58 -4.84
N LEU A 24 -0.02 -35.64 -5.77
CA LEU A 24 -0.72 -34.37 -5.66
C LEU A 24 -2.04 -34.49 -6.41
N THR A 25 -3.12 -34.04 -5.78
CA THR A 25 -4.42 -33.87 -6.44
C THR A 25 -4.46 -32.49 -7.07
N SER A 26 -4.87 -32.38 -8.33
CA SER A 26 -5.01 -31.12 -9.06
C SER A 26 -6.44 -30.96 -9.60
N ILE A 27 -6.98 -29.76 -9.52
CA ILE A 27 -8.25 -29.34 -10.13
C ILE A 27 -8.08 -27.99 -10.82
N THR A 28 -8.95 -27.70 -11.77
CA THR A 28 -9.00 -26.40 -12.45
C THR A 28 -10.26 -25.63 -12.07
N ALA A 29 -10.10 -24.31 -11.93
CA ALA A 29 -11.14 -23.34 -11.60
C ALA A 29 -10.98 -22.13 -12.53
N GLY A 30 -11.65 -22.17 -13.69
CA GLY A 30 -11.35 -21.24 -14.78
C GLY A 30 -9.89 -21.38 -15.23
N ASP A 31 -9.14 -20.28 -15.21
CA ASP A 31 -7.70 -20.24 -15.54
C ASP A 31 -6.78 -20.62 -14.38
N MET A 32 -7.34 -20.94 -13.21
CA MET A 32 -6.57 -21.23 -12.01
C MET A 32 -6.40 -22.74 -11.82
N GLU A 33 -5.16 -23.18 -11.62
CA GLU A 33 -4.85 -24.56 -11.25
C GLU A 33 -4.65 -24.66 -9.74
N ILE A 34 -5.46 -25.47 -9.06
CA ILE A 34 -5.39 -25.69 -7.61
C ILE A 34 -4.85 -27.09 -7.34
N THR A 35 -3.77 -27.17 -6.58
CA THR A 35 -3.13 -28.42 -6.20
C THR A 35 -3.08 -28.58 -4.68
N SER A 36 -3.26 -29.82 -4.20
CA SER A 36 -3.16 -30.15 -2.79
C SER A 36 -2.76 -31.61 -2.56
N ARG A 37 -2.25 -31.92 -1.36
CA ARG A 37 -1.93 -33.30 -0.96
C ARG A 37 -3.18 -34.14 -0.72
N LEU A 38 -4.21 -33.53 -0.14
CA LEU A 38 -5.49 -34.17 0.10
C LEU A 38 -6.60 -33.22 -0.31
N MET A 39 -7.47 -33.68 -1.19
CA MET A 39 -8.62 -32.90 -1.64
C MET A 39 -9.88 -33.75 -1.56
N THR A 40 -10.87 -33.25 -0.84
CA THR A 40 -12.20 -33.86 -0.74
C THR A 40 -13.20 -33.01 -1.51
N PHE A 41 -14.10 -33.64 -2.24
CA PHE A 41 -15.15 -32.97 -2.99
C PHE A 41 -16.51 -33.39 -2.47
N GLU A 42 -17.30 -32.43 -2.00
CA GLU A 42 -18.65 -32.65 -1.49
C GLU A 42 -19.51 -31.41 -1.77
N ASN A 43 -20.75 -31.59 -2.23
CA ASN A 43 -21.70 -30.49 -2.46
C ASN A 43 -21.15 -29.33 -3.31
N ASN A 44 -20.43 -29.63 -4.40
CA ASN A 44 -19.74 -28.66 -5.27
C ASN A 44 -18.64 -27.83 -4.58
N ILE A 45 -18.17 -28.28 -3.43
CA ILE A 45 -17.11 -27.64 -2.67
C ILE A 45 -15.90 -28.58 -2.63
N TYR A 46 -14.75 -28.07 -3.05
CA TYR A 46 -13.46 -28.72 -2.86
C TYR A 46 -12.82 -28.21 -1.57
N VAL A 47 -12.38 -29.14 -0.72
CA VAL A 47 -11.64 -28.82 0.51
C VAL A 47 -10.23 -29.39 0.38
N ALA A 48 -9.25 -28.52 0.31
CA ALA A 48 -7.83 -28.82 0.21
C ALA A 48 -7.19 -28.85 1.61
N ARG A 49 -6.44 -29.90 1.93
CA ARG A 49 -5.73 -30.11 3.20
C ARG A 49 -4.31 -30.60 2.95
N GLY A 50 -3.40 -30.19 3.84
CA GLY A 50 -1.99 -30.60 3.78
C GLY A 50 -1.17 -29.79 2.77
N GLY A 51 -1.52 -28.52 2.59
CA GLY A 51 -0.92 -27.61 1.63
C GLY A 51 -1.85 -27.37 0.45
N LEU A 52 -2.22 -26.11 0.24
CA LEU A 52 -2.87 -25.57 -0.94
C LEU A 52 -1.80 -24.87 -1.77
N LYS A 53 -1.77 -25.12 -3.08
CA LYS A 53 -1.06 -24.26 -4.03
C LYS A 53 -1.97 -23.99 -5.21
N ALA A 54 -2.35 -22.73 -5.41
CA ALA A 54 -3.12 -22.27 -6.56
C ALA A 54 -2.25 -21.40 -7.46
N THR A 55 -2.30 -21.61 -8.77
CA THR A 55 -1.52 -20.85 -9.75
C THR A 55 -2.45 -20.21 -10.77
N GLN A 56 -2.30 -18.91 -11.02
CA GLN A 56 -3.09 -18.16 -12.01
C GLN A 56 -2.27 -17.01 -12.59
N LYS A 57 -2.14 -16.95 -13.93
CA LYS A 57 -1.52 -15.79 -14.65
C LYS A 57 -0.17 -15.34 -14.07
N GLY A 58 0.69 -16.29 -13.67
CA GLY A 58 2.01 -16.00 -13.07
C GLY A 58 1.97 -15.61 -11.59
N SER A 59 0.80 -15.57 -10.97
CA SER A 59 0.62 -15.48 -9.52
C SER A 59 0.56 -16.88 -8.91
N VAL A 60 1.16 -17.06 -7.74
CA VAL A 60 1.13 -18.30 -6.97
C VAL A 60 0.61 -17.99 -5.58
N LEU A 61 -0.49 -18.64 -5.20
CA LEU A 61 -1.06 -18.61 -3.86
C LEU A 61 -0.71 -19.93 -3.16
N THR A 62 -0.13 -19.85 -1.96
CA THR A 62 0.09 -21.01 -1.08
C THR A 62 -0.56 -20.78 0.28
N ALA A 63 -1.04 -21.86 0.89
CA ALA A 63 -1.59 -21.87 2.26
C ALA A 63 -1.58 -23.29 2.83
N ASP A 64 -1.85 -23.46 4.13
CA ASP A 64 -1.95 -24.81 4.70
C ASP A 64 -3.24 -25.53 4.29
N ARG A 65 -4.32 -24.76 4.15
CA ARG A 65 -5.66 -25.25 3.85
C ARG A 65 -6.38 -24.32 2.88
N GLY A 66 -7.34 -24.87 2.15
CA GLY A 66 -8.20 -24.06 1.30
C GLY A 66 -9.54 -24.67 1.01
N ILE A 67 -10.47 -23.83 0.58
CA ILE A 67 -11.79 -24.21 0.10
C ILE A 67 -11.98 -23.56 -1.26
N TYR A 68 -12.46 -24.32 -2.23
CA TYR A 68 -12.95 -23.79 -3.48
C TYR A 68 -14.42 -24.15 -3.65
N ASP A 69 -15.28 -23.14 -3.57
CA ASP A 69 -16.72 -23.27 -3.83
C ASP A 69 -16.98 -23.01 -5.31
N ARG A 70 -17.41 -24.05 -6.04
CA ARG A 70 -17.65 -23.95 -7.49
C ARG A 70 -18.93 -23.19 -7.84
N ASN A 71 -19.93 -23.17 -6.96
CA ASN A 71 -21.19 -22.45 -7.23
C ASN A 71 -20.96 -20.94 -7.14
N LEU A 72 -20.25 -20.52 -6.09
CA LEU A 72 -19.91 -19.13 -5.85
C LEU A 72 -18.68 -18.67 -6.63
N GLU A 73 -17.84 -19.61 -7.08
CA GLU A 73 -16.51 -19.37 -7.65
C GLU A 73 -15.63 -18.53 -6.70
N ILE A 74 -15.58 -18.99 -5.44
CA ILE A 74 -14.80 -18.35 -4.37
C ILE A 74 -13.72 -19.33 -3.91
N VAL A 75 -12.50 -18.82 -3.81
CA VAL A 75 -11.35 -19.54 -3.24
C VAL A 75 -11.05 -18.93 -1.89
N LYS A 76 -11.00 -19.76 -0.86
CA LYS A 76 -10.61 -19.38 0.50
C LYS A 76 -9.30 -20.07 0.82
N ALA A 77 -8.29 -19.32 1.19
CA ALA A 77 -7.01 -19.81 1.66
C ALA A 77 -6.86 -19.45 3.14
N MET A 78 -6.41 -20.42 3.94
CA MET A 78 -6.34 -20.31 5.39
C MET A 78 -5.00 -20.80 5.90
N ASP A 79 -4.46 -20.04 6.85
CA ASP A 79 -3.20 -20.26 7.56
C ASP A 79 -1.96 -20.20 6.65
N ASN A 80 -0.96 -19.42 7.06
CA ASN A 80 0.30 -19.23 6.32
C ASN A 80 0.05 -18.88 4.85
N VAL A 81 -0.88 -17.94 4.61
CA VAL A 81 -1.25 -17.56 3.25
C VAL A 81 -0.17 -16.67 2.67
N GLU A 82 0.39 -17.07 1.55
CA GLU A 82 1.36 -16.30 0.77
C GLU A 82 0.89 -16.21 -0.67
N VAL A 83 0.83 -14.99 -1.21
CA VAL A 83 0.62 -14.72 -2.63
C VAL A 83 1.88 -14.10 -3.20
N THR A 84 2.53 -14.83 -4.10
CA THR A 84 3.68 -14.37 -4.85
C THR A 84 3.26 -13.92 -6.26
N GLN A 85 3.62 -12.69 -6.60
CA GLN A 85 3.44 -12.08 -7.92
C GLN A 85 4.79 -11.51 -8.41
N PRO A 86 4.93 -11.18 -9.71
CA PRO A 86 6.14 -10.55 -10.21
C PRO A 86 6.49 -9.26 -9.44
N GLY A 87 7.54 -9.30 -8.63
CA GLY A 87 8.03 -8.15 -7.86
C GLY A 87 7.30 -7.85 -6.55
N SER A 88 6.33 -8.68 -6.13
CA SER A 88 5.64 -8.51 -4.86
C SER A 88 5.21 -9.81 -4.18
N VAL A 89 5.20 -9.79 -2.85
CA VAL A 89 4.75 -10.90 -2.00
C VAL A 89 3.79 -10.36 -0.96
N LEU A 90 2.60 -10.96 -0.85
CA LEU A 90 1.60 -10.67 0.16
C LEU A 90 1.49 -11.86 1.12
N ASN A 91 1.69 -11.62 2.42
CA ASN A 91 1.47 -12.60 3.47
C ASN A 91 0.21 -12.24 4.27
N SER A 92 -0.56 -13.21 4.72
CA SER A 92 -1.75 -13.01 5.57
C SER A 92 -2.18 -14.32 6.26
N ASP A 93 -3.07 -14.24 7.25
CA ASP A 93 -3.66 -15.44 7.86
C ASP A 93 -4.81 -16.03 7.02
N TYR A 94 -5.50 -15.17 6.27
CA TYR A 94 -6.71 -15.54 5.53
C TYR A 94 -6.82 -14.74 4.23
N LEU A 95 -7.22 -15.42 3.14
CA LEU A 95 -7.47 -14.78 1.86
C LEU A 95 -8.71 -15.36 1.19
N GLU A 96 -9.57 -14.49 0.67
CA GLU A 96 -10.66 -14.85 -0.22
C GLU A 96 -10.41 -14.25 -1.61
N ALA A 97 -10.51 -15.07 -2.65
CA ALA A 97 -10.51 -14.63 -4.03
C ALA A 97 -11.90 -14.90 -4.63
N TYR A 98 -12.57 -13.82 -5.04
CA TYR A 98 -13.88 -13.81 -5.69
C TYR A 98 -13.64 -13.80 -7.20
N VAL A 99 -13.65 -14.98 -7.83
CA VAL A 99 -13.19 -15.14 -9.22
C VAL A 99 -14.10 -14.37 -10.20
N LYS A 100 -15.43 -14.37 -9.99
CA LYS A 100 -16.39 -13.62 -10.82
C LYS A 100 -16.21 -12.11 -10.73
N GLU A 101 -15.94 -11.64 -9.53
CA GLU A 101 -15.79 -10.21 -9.23
C GLU A 101 -14.41 -9.68 -9.62
N ASP A 102 -13.43 -10.58 -9.76
CA ASP A 102 -12.00 -10.24 -9.91
C ASP A 102 -11.52 -9.38 -8.74
N ARG A 103 -11.90 -9.84 -7.53
CA ARG A 103 -11.67 -9.17 -6.25
C ARG A 103 -10.98 -10.12 -5.29
N ILE A 104 -10.05 -9.58 -4.51
CA ILE A 104 -9.37 -10.31 -3.43
C ILE A 104 -9.58 -9.58 -2.11
N LEU A 105 -9.65 -10.35 -1.02
CA LEU A 105 -9.77 -9.87 0.35
C LEU A 105 -8.79 -10.65 1.22
N ALA A 106 -7.79 -9.98 1.78
CA ALA A 106 -6.82 -10.56 2.69
C ALA A 106 -7.02 -9.99 4.11
N LYS A 107 -6.99 -10.87 5.11
CA LYS A 107 -7.22 -10.55 6.53
C LYS A 107 -6.19 -11.26 7.42
N GLY A 108 -6.10 -10.80 8.66
CA GLY A 108 -5.15 -11.32 9.63
C GLY A 108 -3.76 -10.77 9.36
N ASN A 109 -3.63 -9.46 9.61
CA ASN A 109 -2.38 -8.70 9.52
C ASN A 109 -1.65 -8.84 8.16
N PRO A 110 -2.33 -8.57 7.02
CA PRO A 110 -1.69 -8.62 5.72
C PRO A 110 -0.41 -7.77 5.67
N ARG A 111 0.67 -8.38 5.18
CA ARG A 111 1.97 -7.74 4.92
C ARG A 111 2.32 -7.87 3.44
N LEU A 112 2.20 -6.78 2.71
CA LEU A 112 2.62 -6.68 1.31
C LEU A 112 4.04 -6.13 1.22
N THR A 113 4.93 -6.85 0.55
CA THR A 113 6.28 -6.39 0.23
C THR A 113 6.43 -6.27 -1.27
N ARG A 114 6.87 -5.12 -1.76
CA ARG A 114 7.10 -4.86 -3.19
C ARG A 114 8.46 -4.20 -3.40
N ILE A 115 9.21 -4.71 -4.37
CA ILE A 115 10.46 -4.09 -4.81
C ILE A 115 10.12 -3.10 -5.93
N VAL A 116 10.53 -1.84 -5.76
CA VAL A 116 10.26 -0.77 -6.71
C VAL A 116 11.60 -0.22 -7.19
N GLU A 117 11.73 0.00 -8.49
CA GLU A 117 12.90 0.66 -9.08
C GLU A 117 12.49 2.06 -9.54
N ARG A 118 13.08 3.09 -8.93
CA ARG A 118 12.81 4.49 -9.28
C ARG A 118 14.07 5.15 -9.83
N ALA A 119 13.90 5.94 -10.87
CA ALA A 119 14.94 6.82 -11.37
C ALA A 119 14.95 8.10 -10.52
N THR A 120 15.99 8.28 -9.72
CA THR A 120 16.21 9.50 -8.94
C THR A 120 17.35 10.31 -9.53
N LYS A 121 17.24 11.64 -9.53
CA LYS A 121 18.40 12.50 -9.85
C LYS A 121 19.29 12.60 -8.62
N ASP A 122 20.58 12.37 -8.78
CA ASP A 122 21.56 12.61 -7.73
C ASP A 122 21.86 14.11 -7.59
N GLU A 123 22.69 14.46 -6.59
CA GLU A 123 23.12 15.83 -6.31
C GLU A 123 23.89 16.47 -7.50
N ALA A 124 24.40 15.65 -8.43
CA ALA A 124 25.08 16.10 -9.66
C ALA A 124 24.12 16.19 -10.86
N GLY A 125 22.83 15.90 -10.67
CA GLY A 125 21.80 15.91 -11.71
C GLY A 125 21.80 14.66 -12.61
N ALA A 126 22.63 13.67 -12.35
CA ALA A 126 22.65 12.40 -13.07
C ALA A 126 21.51 11.49 -12.60
N THR A 127 20.90 10.76 -13.54
CA THR A 127 19.80 9.85 -13.22
C THR A 127 20.35 8.52 -12.72
N VAL A 128 20.20 8.26 -11.44
CA VAL A 128 20.57 7.00 -10.79
C VAL A 128 19.31 6.19 -10.53
N LYS A 129 19.28 4.95 -11.00
CA LYS A 129 18.20 4.01 -10.67
C LYS A 129 18.45 3.46 -9.27
N ARG A 130 17.54 3.75 -8.34
CA ARG A 130 17.56 3.24 -6.97
C ARG A 130 16.46 2.20 -6.83
N LYS A 131 16.82 1.03 -6.32
CA LYS A 131 15.85 0.02 -5.90
C LYS A 131 15.50 0.29 -4.44
N THR A 132 14.21 0.35 -4.15
CA THR A 132 13.67 0.44 -2.79
C THR A 132 12.69 -0.69 -2.56
N ARG A 133 12.52 -1.06 -1.30
CA ARG A 133 11.49 -2.01 -0.87
C ARG A 133 10.41 -1.22 -0.16
N VAL A 134 9.20 -1.34 -0.67
CA VAL A 134 7.99 -0.79 -0.06
C VAL A 134 7.30 -1.92 0.70
N ILE A 135 7.02 -1.70 1.98
CA ILE A 135 6.34 -2.65 2.86
C ILE A 135 5.08 -1.97 3.36
N LEU A 136 3.94 -2.63 3.17
CA LEU A 136 2.64 -2.21 3.66
C LEU A 136 2.13 -3.26 4.65
N THR A 137 1.77 -2.82 5.84
CA THR A 137 1.10 -3.62 6.88
C THR A 137 -0.21 -2.96 7.28
N CYS A 138 -1.24 -3.76 7.52
CA CYS A 138 -2.56 -3.30 7.97
C CYS A 138 -3.40 -4.47 8.47
N ASN A 139 -4.65 -4.22 8.86
CA ASN A 139 -5.56 -5.25 9.35
C ASN A 139 -6.29 -6.00 8.21
N GLU A 140 -6.60 -5.29 7.13
CA GLU A 140 -7.34 -5.80 5.97
C GLU A 140 -6.87 -5.17 4.66
N VAL A 141 -6.75 -5.99 3.62
CA VAL A 141 -6.48 -5.54 2.24
C VAL A 141 -7.58 -6.04 1.31
N GLU A 142 -8.07 -5.16 0.45
CA GLU A 142 -8.94 -5.48 -0.67
C GLU A 142 -8.29 -5.06 -1.98
N GLY A 143 -8.26 -5.98 -2.96
CA GLY A 143 -7.83 -5.69 -4.33
C GLY A 143 -9.01 -5.82 -5.28
N PHE A 144 -9.21 -4.81 -6.12
CA PHE A 144 -10.24 -4.76 -7.16
C PHE A 144 -9.52 -4.70 -8.51
N ASN A 145 -9.26 -5.86 -9.11
CA ASN A 145 -8.40 -5.95 -10.30
C ASN A 145 -9.02 -5.25 -11.52
N LYS A 146 -10.34 -5.37 -11.72
CA LYS A 146 -11.07 -4.64 -12.78
C LYS A 146 -10.94 -3.12 -12.67
N GLU A 147 -10.87 -2.60 -11.45
CA GLU A 147 -10.76 -1.16 -11.18
C GLU A 147 -9.31 -0.68 -11.10
N ASN A 148 -8.33 -1.59 -11.15
CA ASN A 148 -6.93 -1.30 -10.81
C ASN A 148 -6.80 -0.58 -9.45
N ARG A 149 -7.67 -0.94 -8.50
CA ARG A 149 -7.80 -0.29 -7.20
C ARG A 149 -7.40 -1.25 -6.08
N PHE A 150 -6.65 -0.73 -5.13
CA PHE A 150 -6.21 -1.46 -3.95
C PHE A 150 -6.58 -0.64 -2.72
N LEU A 151 -7.13 -1.27 -1.69
CA LEU A 151 -7.59 -0.62 -0.47
C LEU A 151 -7.03 -1.37 0.74
N ALA A 152 -6.25 -0.67 1.55
CA ALA A 152 -5.79 -1.13 2.85
C ALA A 152 -6.56 -0.41 3.97
N LYS A 153 -6.95 -1.15 5.01
CA LYS A 153 -7.74 -0.62 6.13
C LYS A 153 -7.21 -1.11 7.47
N GLY A 154 -7.33 -0.24 8.47
CA GLY A 154 -6.98 -0.51 9.86
C GLY A 154 -5.48 -0.54 10.08
N ASP A 155 -4.99 0.35 10.93
CA ASP A 155 -3.57 0.44 11.32
C ASP A 155 -2.61 0.37 10.11
N VAL A 156 -2.93 1.13 9.07
CA VAL A 156 -2.14 1.11 7.84
C VAL A 156 -0.81 1.79 8.08
N HIS A 157 0.26 1.03 7.88
CA HIS A 157 1.64 1.49 7.97
C HIS A 157 2.38 1.12 6.69
N VAL A 158 2.92 2.13 6.01
CA VAL A 158 3.70 1.97 4.79
C VAL A 158 5.07 2.54 5.02
N ILE A 159 6.09 1.68 4.87
CA ILE A 159 7.49 2.08 4.96
C ILE A 159 8.19 1.83 3.63
N GLU A 160 9.13 2.72 3.31
CA GLU A 160 10.06 2.57 2.20
C GLU A 160 11.48 2.48 2.75
N VAL A 161 12.19 1.41 2.40
CA VAL A 161 13.57 1.16 2.81
C VAL A 161 14.47 0.94 1.59
N ASP A 162 15.77 1.13 1.78
CA ASP A 162 16.75 0.79 0.75
C ASP A 162 16.75 -0.70 0.47
N TYR A 163 16.77 -1.09 -0.80
CA TYR A 163 16.90 -2.49 -1.17
C TYR A 163 18.35 -2.81 -1.54
N ARG A 164 18.91 -3.86 -0.92
CA ARG A 164 20.25 -4.38 -1.25
C ARG A 164 20.13 -5.78 -1.82
N ASP A 165 20.82 -6.03 -2.94
CA ASP A 165 20.88 -7.38 -3.50
C ASP A 165 21.61 -8.32 -2.51
N ALA A 166 21.04 -9.51 -2.28
CA ALA A 166 21.57 -10.56 -1.39
C ALA A 166 21.63 -10.24 0.12
N GLU A 167 20.81 -9.30 0.61
CA GLU A 167 20.65 -9.12 2.06
C GLU A 167 19.98 -10.34 2.71
N THR A 168 20.38 -10.63 3.95
CA THR A 168 19.76 -11.66 4.78
C THR A 168 18.41 -11.19 5.35
N GLU A 169 17.56 -12.12 5.77
CA GLU A 169 16.29 -11.76 6.43
C GLU A 169 16.49 -10.92 7.71
N GLU A 170 17.59 -11.12 8.43
CA GLU A 170 17.91 -10.36 9.63
C GLU A 170 18.32 -8.92 9.29
N GLU A 171 19.15 -8.74 8.27
CA GLU A 171 19.53 -7.41 7.77
C GLU A 171 18.33 -6.64 7.21
N ALA A 172 17.44 -7.34 6.50
CA ALA A 172 16.19 -6.78 6.01
C ALA A 172 15.33 -6.23 7.17
N LYS A 173 15.14 -7.02 8.23
CA LYS A 173 14.37 -6.61 9.42
C LYS A 173 15.00 -5.47 10.19
N GLU A 174 16.34 -5.40 10.25
CA GLU A 174 17.02 -4.27 10.87
C GLU A 174 16.84 -2.99 10.05
N ASN A 175 16.91 -3.09 8.73
CA ASN A 175 16.71 -1.96 7.81
C ASN A 175 15.29 -1.37 7.92
N GLU A 176 14.29 -2.21 8.18
CA GLU A 176 12.89 -1.79 8.46
C GLU A 176 12.74 -0.86 9.67
N LYS A 177 13.71 -0.83 10.60
CA LYS A 177 13.67 0.06 11.78
C LYS A 177 14.06 1.50 11.47
N SER A 178 14.68 1.74 10.31
CA SER A 178 15.15 3.07 9.90
C SER A 178 14.70 3.37 8.47
N PRO A 179 13.38 3.52 8.25
CA PRO A 179 12.85 3.76 6.92
C PRO A 179 13.21 5.15 6.38
N ILE A 180 13.29 5.24 5.06
CA ILE A 180 13.53 6.49 4.32
C ILE A 180 12.23 7.32 4.27
N SER A 181 11.11 6.63 4.16
CA SER A 181 9.76 7.18 4.22
C SER A 181 8.88 6.29 5.08
N ASP A 182 8.07 6.90 5.93
CA ASP A 182 7.13 6.26 6.83
C ASP A 182 5.79 6.99 6.72
N LEU A 183 4.73 6.25 6.40
CA LEU A 183 3.36 6.73 6.27
C LEU A 183 2.46 5.90 7.18
N VAL A 184 1.77 6.55 8.10
CA VAL A 184 0.75 5.93 8.96
C VAL A 184 -0.60 6.58 8.68
N CYS A 185 -1.65 5.77 8.55
CA CYS A 185 -3.04 6.23 8.39
C CYS A 185 -4.03 5.12 8.76
N GLU A 186 -5.32 5.44 8.79
CA GLU A 186 -6.36 4.40 9.02
C GLU A 186 -6.74 3.67 7.73
N THR A 187 -6.78 4.40 6.61
CA THR A 187 -7.14 3.84 5.30
C THR A 187 -6.26 4.38 4.20
N LEU A 188 -5.84 3.50 3.30
CA LEU A 188 -5.03 3.82 2.14
C LEU A 188 -5.65 3.21 0.89
N GLU A 189 -5.95 4.04 -0.09
CA GLU A 189 -6.39 3.61 -1.42
C GLU A 189 -5.30 3.89 -2.44
N LEU A 190 -4.98 2.91 -3.28
CA LEU A 190 -4.10 3.06 -4.43
C LEU A 190 -4.86 2.80 -5.72
N PHE A 191 -4.63 3.64 -6.71
CA PHE A 191 -5.20 3.55 -8.04
C PHE A 191 -4.05 3.42 -9.04
N SER A 192 -3.72 2.18 -9.43
CA SER A 192 -2.53 1.90 -10.23
C SER A 192 -2.62 2.50 -11.63
N ALA A 193 -3.83 2.60 -12.22
CA ALA A 193 -4.01 3.23 -13.52
C ALA A 193 -3.82 4.77 -13.50
N GLU A 194 -4.09 5.40 -12.35
CA GLU A 194 -3.96 6.84 -12.14
C GLU A 194 -2.59 7.23 -11.55
N ASP A 195 -1.75 6.26 -11.15
CA ASP A 195 -0.51 6.48 -10.40
C ASP A 195 -0.73 7.36 -9.16
N LYS A 196 -1.77 7.01 -8.39
CA LYS A 196 -2.30 7.84 -7.31
C LYS A 196 -2.52 7.02 -6.04
N ALA A 197 -2.18 7.61 -4.90
CA ALA A 197 -2.47 7.07 -3.58
C ALA A 197 -3.23 8.10 -2.73
N ILE A 198 -4.17 7.64 -1.92
CA ILE A 198 -4.99 8.46 -1.03
C ILE A 198 -4.97 7.84 0.37
N ALA A 199 -4.27 8.48 1.29
CA ALA A 199 -4.30 8.16 2.72
C ALA A 199 -5.38 9.02 3.41
N ARG A 200 -6.14 8.42 4.33
CA ARG A 200 -7.19 9.13 5.10
C ARG A 200 -7.14 8.74 6.57
N ASN A 201 -7.61 9.69 7.39
CA ASN A 201 -7.74 9.68 8.83
C ASN A 201 -6.39 9.52 9.55
N ASN A 202 -6.07 10.52 10.38
CA ASN A 202 -4.85 10.55 11.20
C ASN A 202 -3.58 10.27 10.37
N VAL A 203 -3.47 10.93 9.22
CA VAL A 203 -2.33 10.72 8.33
C VAL A 203 -1.10 11.34 8.97
N VAL A 204 -0.04 10.53 9.08
CA VAL A 204 1.29 10.96 9.53
C VAL A 204 2.29 10.52 8.47
N ILE A 205 3.13 11.44 8.02
CA ILE A 205 4.14 11.22 6.99
C ILE A 205 5.48 11.68 7.52
N VAL A 206 6.47 10.81 7.50
CA VAL A 206 7.84 11.11 7.93
C VAL A 206 8.78 10.67 6.84
N THR A 207 9.46 11.64 6.24
CA THR A 207 10.57 11.44 5.31
C THR A 207 11.82 12.10 5.87
N LYS A 208 12.93 12.01 5.14
CA LYS A 208 14.18 12.70 5.49
C LYS A 208 14.01 14.21 5.65
N THR A 209 13.22 14.85 4.78
CA THR A 209 13.11 16.32 4.70
C THR A 209 11.75 16.84 5.17
N LEU A 210 10.76 15.97 5.39
CA LEU A 210 9.41 16.38 5.75
C LEU A 210 8.84 15.50 6.86
N ARG A 211 8.26 16.12 7.88
CA ARG A 211 7.35 15.46 8.81
C ARG A 211 6.01 16.17 8.73
N ALA A 212 4.94 15.49 8.39
CA ALA A 212 3.65 16.14 8.24
C ALA A 212 2.50 15.30 8.77
N THR A 213 1.46 15.98 9.22
CA THR A 213 0.21 15.38 9.67
C THR A 213 -0.97 16.03 8.96
N GLY A 214 -2.07 15.29 8.87
CA GLY A 214 -3.35 15.82 8.40
C GLY A 214 -4.46 14.77 8.36
N ASP A 215 -5.66 15.18 8.00
CA ASP A 215 -6.82 14.29 7.92
C ASP A 215 -6.80 13.44 6.63
N LYS A 216 -6.17 13.95 5.57
CA LYS A 216 -6.05 13.27 4.28
C LYS A 216 -4.77 13.68 3.57
N ALA A 217 -4.09 12.71 2.95
CA ALA A 217 -3.01 12.95 2.02
C ALA A 217 -3.29 12.29 0.67
N ILE A 218 -2.96 12.99 -0.41
CA ILE A 218 -3.06 12.49 -1.78
C ILE A 218 -1.67 12.58 -2.39
N TYR A 219 -1.12 11.46 -2.82
CA TYR A 219 0.12 11.39 -3.57
C TYR A 219 -0.18 11.11 -5.04
N LEU A 220 0.39 11.91 -5.92
CA LEU A 220 0.27 11.82 -7.38
C LEU A 220 1.67 11.60 -7.94
N ASP A 221 1.98 10.37 -8.31
CA ASP A 221 3.34 9.96 -8.68
C ASP A 221 3.80 10.63 -9.98
N LYS A 222 2.93 10.68 -11.00
CA LYS A 222 3.21 11.37 -12.28
C LYS A 222 3.62 12.82 -12.11
N GLU A 223 3.02 13.50 -11.13
CA GLU A 223 3.30 14.90 -10.84
C GLU A 223 4.37 15.09 -9.77
N ASN A 224 4.85 13.98 -9.17
CA ASN A 224 5.68 13.97 -7.97
C ASN A 224 5.18 15.00 -6.94
N ARG A 225 3.89 14.91 -6.62
CA ARG A 225 3.18 15.90 -5.82
C ARG A 225 2.39 15.22 -4.72
N MET A 226 2.59 15.68 -3.50
CA MET A 226 1.82 15.28 -2.34
C MET A 226 0.96 16.45 -1.86
N ILE A 227 -0.30 16.17 -1.54
CA ILE A 227 -1.27 17.15 -1.08
C ILE A 227 -1.81 16.67 0.26
N ILE A 228 -1.61 17.45 1.31
CA ILE A 228 -2.08 17.18 2.67
C ILE A 228 -3.16 18.20 3.01
N VAL A 229 -4.32 17.73 3.48
CA VAL A 229 -5.47 18.56 3.80
C VAL A 229 -6.11 18.15 5.11
N GLY A 230 -6.77 19.11 5.75
CA GLY A 230 -7.42 18.93 7.06
C GLY A 230 -6.38 18.93 8.17
N HIS A 231 -6.42 19.95 9.03
CA HIS A 231 -5.45 20.16 10.11
C HIS A 231 -3.99 19.96 9.67
N ALA A 232 -3.64 20.43 8.46
CA ALA A 232 -2.35 20.13 7.86
C ALA A 232 -1.24 20.87 8.61
N HIS A 233 -0.32 20.10 9.18
CA HIS A 233 0.84 20.58 9.92
C HIS A 233 2.08 19.90 9.38
N ALA A 234 3.14 20.64 9.10
CA ALA A 234 4.37 20.11 8.57
C ALA A 234 5.60 20.78 9.17
N PHE A 235 6.63 19.98 9.43
CA PHE A 235 7.99 20.42 9.66
C PHE A 235 8.81 20.03 8.44
N GLN A 236 9.37 21.03 7.78
CA GLN A 236 10.28 20.83 6.66
C GLN A 236 11.71 21.16 7.08
N THR A 237 12.61 20.24 6.82
CA THR A 237 14.05 20.44 6.95
C THR A 237 14.64 20.66 5.56
N SER A 238 15.16 21.85 5.30
CA SER A 238 15.84 22.18 4.04
C SER A 238 17.34 22.36 4.25
N LYS A 239 18.11 22.09 3.19
CA LYS A 239 19.52 22.46 3.06
C LYS A 239 19.64 23.33 1.81
N GLU A 240 19.98 24.61 1.99
CA GLU A 240 20.15 25.52 0.84
C GLU A 240 21.36 25.16 -0.04
N SER A 241 22.34 24.40 0.49
CA SER A 241 23.49 23.88 -0.25
C SER A 241 24.12 22.70 0.51
N PRO A 242 25.01 21.89 -0.12
CA PRO A 242 25.69 20.77 0.54
C PRO A 242 26.56 21.19 1.74
N SER A 243 26.99 22.46 1.77
CA SER A 243 27.72 23.07 2.88
C SER A 243 26.86 23.95 3.78
N ALA A 244 25.58 24.16 3.44
CA ALA A 244 24.65 24.93 4.24
C ALA A 244 24.12 24.12 5.42
N GLU A 245 23.87 24.83 6.51
CA GLU A 245 23.30 24.28 7.73
C GLU A 245 21.81 23.97 7.53
N GLU A 246 21.29 22.96 8.24
CA GLU A 246 19.88 22.57 8.17
C GLU A 246 18.99 23.66 8.77
N GLN A 247 17.99 24.11 8.00
CA GLN A 247 16.94 24.99 8.47
C GLN A 247 15.66 24.20 8.66
N VAL A 248 14.99 24.41 9.80
CA VAL A 248 13.69 23.79 10.08
C VAL A 248 12.61 24.86 10.01
N SER A 249 11.60 24.60 9.18
CA SER A 249 10.42 25.44 9.05
C SER A 249 9.19 24.65 9.47
N GLU A 250 8.37 25.23 10.34
CA GLU A 250 7.07 24.72 10.72
C GLU A 250 5.99 25.46 9.94
N LEU A 251 5.05 24.69 9.38
CA LEU A 251 3.98 25.17 8.52
C LEU A 251 2.66 24.58 9.00
N VAL A 252 1.69 25.42 9.33
CA VAL A 252 0.31 25.02 9.59
C VAL A 252 -0.58 25.70 8.56
N ALA A 253 -1.43 24.94 7.87
CA ALA A 253 -2.34 25.47 6.88
C ALA A 253 -3.59 24.61 6.72
N ARG A 254 -4.59 25.12 5.98
CA ARG A 254 -5.74 24.29 5.57
C ARG A 254 -5.32 23.21 4.56
N LYS A 255 -4.35 23.53 3.71
CA LYS A 255 -3.79 22.66 2.68
C LYS A 255 -2.29 22.91 2.53
N ILE A 256 -1.50 21.84 2.51
CA ILE A 256 -0.07 21.84 2.23
C ILE A 256 0.17 21.00 0.98
N ILE A 257 0.90 21.55 0.01
CA ILE A 257 1.31 20.86 -1.21
C ILE A 257 2.83 20.74 -1.17
N TYR A 258 3.34 19.52 -1.25
CA TYR A 258 4.75 19.22 -1.20
C TYR A 258 5.23 18.56 -2.50
N TYR A 259 6.39 18.97 -2.99
CA TYR A 259 7.05 18.44 -4.18
C TYR A 259 8.36 17.76 -3.75
N PRO A 260 8.40 16.43 -3.54
CA PRO A 260 9.56 15.74 -2.99
C PRO A 260 10.88 15.93 -3.75
N ASN A 261 10.84 16.09 -5.07
CA ASN A 261 12.06 16.20 -5.89
C ASN A 261 12.60 17.64 -5.95
N GLU A 262 11.77 18.62 -5.58
CA GLU A 262 12.13 20.04 -5.59
C GLU A 262 12.37 20.58 -4.18
N ASP A 263 12.17 19.75 -3.14
CA ASP A 263 12.09 20.16 -1.74
C ASP A 263 11.23 21.44 -1.56
N ARG A 264 10.15 21.55 -2.35
CA ARG A 264 9.29 22.74 -2.41
C ARG A 264 7.96 22.48 -1.72
N THR A 265 7.57 23.42 -0.86
CA THR A 265 6.27 23.39 -0.17
C THR A 265 5.45 24.63 -0.48
N ILE A 266 4.16 24.44 -0.76
CA ILE A 266 3.17 25.50 -0.94
C ILE A 266 2.08 25.31 0.11
N ALA A 267 1.89 26.31 0.96
CA ALA A 267 0.81 26.36 1.94
C ALA A 267 -0.33 27.24 1.41
N VAL A 268 -1.58 26.78 1.54
CA VAL A 268 -2.77 27.47 1.02
C VAL A 268 -3.83 27.60 2.13
N GLY A 269 -4.42 28.80 2.23
CA GLY A 269 -5.48 29.13 3.20
C GLY A 269 -4.97 29.96 4.38
N GLU A 270 -5.44 29.64 5.58
CA GLU A 270 -4.96 30.24 6.83
C GLU A 270 -3.58 29.67 7.15
N VAL A 271 -2.53 30.31 6.64
CA VAL A 271 -1.15 29.86 6.78
C VAL A 271 -0.51 30.49 8.01
N LYS A 272 0.03 29.66 8.89
CA LYS A 272 0.98 30.06 9.93
C LYS A 272 2.32 29.38 9.66
N ALA A 273 3.36 30.18 9.47
CA ALA A 273 4.72 29.70 9.25
C ALA A 273 5.62 30.19 10.38
N THR A 274 6.37 29.28 10.98
CA THR A 274 7.42 29.59 11.95
C THR A 274 8.73 29.05 11.41
N VAL A 275 9.67 29.95 11.13
CA VAL A 275 11.01 29.59 10.70
C VAL A 275 11.91 29.61 11.93
N TYR A 276 12.60 28.50 12.19
CA TYR A 276 13.54 28.40 13.29
C TYR A 276 14.95 28.69 12.78
N PRO A 277 15.50 29.91 13.03
CA PRO A 277 16.88 30.20 12.72
C PRO A 277 17.82 29.40 13.64
N LYS A 278 19.08 29.28 13.23
CA LYS A 278 20.19 28.55 13.87
C LYS A 278 20.04 28.26 15.37
N GLY A 279 20.29 27.01 15.77
CA GLY A 279 20.44 26.61 17.18
C GLY A 279 19.16 26.57 18.00
N SER A 280 18.04 27.11 17.46
CA SER A 280 16.71 26.90 18.03
C SER A 280 16.18 25.55 17.56
N LYS A 281 16.32 24.59 18.47
CA LYS A 281 15.79 23.25 18.35
C LYS A 281 14.26 23.35 18.35
N GLY A 282 13.59 22.94 17.26
CA GLY A 282 12.14 22.86 17.20
C GLY A 282 11.58 22.00 18.36
N PRO A 283 10.32 22.20 18.77
CA PRO A 283 9.77 21.70 20.03
C PRO A 283 9.93 20.17 20.26
N ASP A 284 10.08 19.36 19.21
CA ASP A 284 10.20 17.90 19.32
C ASP A 284 11.64 17.36 19.48
N SER A 285 12.66 18.21 19.40
CA SER A 285 14.06 17.76 19.47
C SER A 285 14.62 17.58 20.91
N GLU A 286 13.79 17.81 21.93
CA GLU A 286 14.17 17.58 23.34
C GLU A 286 13.94 16.14 23.83
N LYS A 287 13.06 15.35 23.21
CA LYS A 287 12.71 14.02 23.73
C LYS A 287 13.77 12.93 23.50
N ASN A 288 14.71 13.11 22.57
CA ASN A 288 15.78 12.13 22.29
C ASN A 288 17.19 12.55 22.75
N GLY A 289 17.30 13.59 23.60
CA GLY A 289 18.59 14.26 23.86
C GLY A 289 19.14 14.22 25.29
N LYS A 290 18.60 13.44 26.23
CA LYS A 290 19.13 13.38 27.62
C LYS A 290 19.93 12.10 27.89
N GLY A 291 21.00 11.91 27.11
CA GLY A 291 22.07 10.96 27.39
C GLY A 291 23.41 11.67 27.57
N LYS A 292 23.88 11.73 28.82
CA LYS A 292 25.25 12.08 29.30
C LYS A 292 25.58 13.57 29.55
N LYS A 293 25.58 13.92 30.84
CA LYS A 293 26.82 14.26 31.61
C LYS A 293 26.47 14.56 33.07
N LYS A 294 26.65 13.59 33.96
CA LYS A 294 26.97 13.87 35.37
C LYS A 294 28.19 13.04 35.78
N LYS A 295 29.20 13.78 36.26
CA LYS A 295 30.49 13.31 36.78
C LYS A 295 30.27 12.24 37.85
N LYS A 296 30.95 11.10 37.69
CA LYS A 296 31.09 10.02 38.67
C LYS A 296 32.15 10.44 39.70
N LYS A 297 31.77 10.59 40.97
CA LYS A 297 32.69 10.56 42.12
C LYS A 297 32.35 9.29 42.90
N GLU A 298 33.37 8.50 43.17
CA GLU A 298 33.30 7.17 43.78
C GLU A 298 32.78 7.22 45.22
N THR A 299 31.91 6.26 45.58
CA THR A 299 31.99 5.55 46.86
C THR A 299 31.29 4.17 46.76
N LYS A 300 31.81 3.23 47.56
CA LYS A 300 31.74 1.75 47.49
C LYS A 300 30.38 1.11 47.94
N PRO A 301 30.23 -0.23 47.83
CA PRO A 301 28.97 -0.92 47.51
C PRO A 301 28.25 -1.55 48.72
N GLY A 302 26.98 -1.93 48.52
CA GLY A 302 26.23 -2.77 49.45
C GLY A 302 24.89 -3.29 48.91
N LYS A 303 24.86 -4.61 48.66
CA LYS A 303 23.78 -5.61 48.84
C LYS A 303 22.38 -5.51 48.18
N GLU A 304 22.10 -6.62 47.48
CA GLU A 304 20.90 -7.50 47.50
C GLU A 304 19.50 -7.00 47.12
N GLY A 305 18.89 -7.72 46.16
CA GLY A 305 17.49 -8.15 46.24
C GLY A 305 16.57 -7.72 45.09
N ALA A 306 16.06 -8.72 44.34
CA ALA A 306 14.68 -8.96 43.87
C ALA A 306 13.75 -7.75 43.58
N SER A 307 12.81 -7.72 42.63
CA SER A 307 12.14 -8.68 41.74
C SER A 307 11.11 -7.86 40.92
N ASP A 308 10.75 -8.36 39.74
CA ASP A 308 9.43 -8.30 39.09
C ASP A 308 8.62 -6.99 38.91
N SER A 309 8.44 -6.69 37.63
CA SER A 309 7.14 -6.59 36.93
C SER A 309 6.19 -5.41 37.15
N GLN A 310 5.40 -5.18 36.09
CA GLN A 310 4.19 -4.34 35.96
C GLN A 310 4.43 -2.84 35.87
N ALA A 311 3.59 -2.05 35.20
CA ALA A 311 2.56 -2.25 34.18
C ALA A 311 2.20 -0.82 33.76
N PHE A 312 1.81 -0.63 32.50
CA PHE A 312 1.16 0.60 32.07
C PHE A 312 -0.20 0.72 32.76
N ALA A 313 -0.35 1.73 33.62
CA ALA A 313 -1.62 2.10 34.22
C ALA A 313 -2.16 3.33 33.50
N SER A 314 -3.25 3.12 32.76
CA SER A 314 -4.19 4.13 32.31
C SER A 314 -4.79 4.85 33.53
N GLN A 315 -4.96 6.16 33.44
CA GLN A 315 -5.87 6.89 34.32
C GLN A 315 -6.84 7.72 33.47
N ASP A 316 -8.11 7.36 33.60
CA ASP A 316 -9.31 8.11 33.28
C ASP A 316 -9.58 9.25 34.26
N LEU A 317 -10.63 10.04 33.94
CA LEU A 317 -11.46 10.98 34.73
C LEU A 317 -11.02 12.46 34.65
N GLU A 318 -11.88 13.45 34.35
CA GLU A 318 -13.34 13.65 34.52
C GLU A 318 -13.84 14.66 33.45
N LYS A 319 -14.96 14.45 32.76
CA LYS A 319 -16.38 14.68 33.12
C LYS A 319 -16.75 16.14 33.43
N THR A 320 -17.49 16.77 32.52
CA THR A 320 -18.46 17.82 32.88
C THR A 320 -19.71 17.70 31.99
N THR A 321 -20.84 17.54 32.66
CA THR A 321 -22.20 17.41 32.14
C THR A 321 -22.83 18.79 31.94
N ILE A 322 -23.52 19.04 30.82
CA ILE A 322 -24.69 19.95 30.78
C ILE A 322 -25.76 19.34 29.85
N SER A 323 -26.95 19.27 30.41
CA SER A 323 -28.25 18.81 29.91
C SER A 323 -28.96 19.81 28.99
N GLY A 324 -29.73 19.30 28.03
CA GLY A 324 -30.77 20.05 27.30
C GLY A 324 -31.68 19.08 26.52
N GLU A 325 -32.98 19.15 26.79
CA GLU A 325 -34.07 18.22 26.44
C GLU A 325 -34.43 18.08 24.94
N PRO A 326 -35.25 17.06 24.57
CA PRO A 326 -35.58 16.73 23.18
C PRO A 326 -36.86 17.41 22.68
N ILE A 327 -36.82 17.88 21.43
CA ILE A 327 -37.96 18.20 20.57
C ILE A 327 -37.84 17.16 19.43
N GLY A 328 -38.82 16.38 19.00
CA GLY A 328 -40.27 16.47 19.00
C GLY A 328 -40.67 15.88 17.64
N ASN A 329 -41.43 14.77 17.67
CA ASN A 329 -41.93 14.05 16.50
C ASN A 329 -42.59 14.96 15.46
N GLU A 330 -42.31 14.74 14.18
CA GLU A 330 -43.30 14.92 13.13
C GLU A 330 -43.34 13.70 12.21
N THR A 331 -44.53 13.12 12.19
CA THR A 331 -45.03 12.08 11.31
C THR A 331 -45.45 12.74 10.01
N VAL A 332 -45.04 12.21 8.85
CA VAL A 332 -45.72 12.49 7.58
C VAL A 332 -45.99 11.16 6.89
N GLU A 333 -47.28 10.86 6.81
CA GLU A 333 -47.87 9.76 6.04
C GLU A 333 -47.94 10.14 4.55
N GLY A 334 -47.82 9.11 3.70
CA GLY A 334 -48.68 8.92 2.52
C GLY A 334 -48.40 9.76 1.28
N GLU A 335 -47.93 9.14 0.19
CA GLU A 335 -48.80 8.66 -0.90
C GLU A 335 -47.97 8.25 -2.13
N THR A 336 -48.10 6.98 -2.51
CA THR A 336 -47.94 6.50 -3.89
C THR A 336 -49.15 6.91 -4.71
N PRO A 337 -48.99 7.10 -6.03
CA PRO A 337 -49.68 6.14 -6.89
C PRO A 337 -48.85 5.65 -8.08
N GLU A 338 -49.28 4.47 -8.53
CA GLU A 338 -48.88 3.69 -9.69
C GLU A 338 -49.18 4.40 -11.03
N GLY A 339 -48.58 3.89 -12.11
CA GLY A 339 -49.28 3.81 -13.40
C GLY A 339 -48.59 4.46 -14.61
N GLU A 340 -47.62 3.74 -15.17
CA GLU A 340 -47.55 3.30 -16.57
C GLU A 340 -47.90 4.31 -17.69
N LYS A 341 -46.91 4.64 -18.56
CA LYS A 341 -47.11 4.63 -20.02
C LYS A 341 -45.81 4.62 -20.82
N VAL A 342 -45.82 3.69 -21.77
CA VAL A 342 -44.91 3.46 -22.89
C VAL A 342 -44.89 4.67 -23.84
N GLY A 343 -43.70 5.06 -24.32
CA GLY A 343 -43.52 6.08 -25.35
C GLY A 343 -42.11 6.00 -25.94
N ASP A 344 -42.01 5.29 -27.06
CA ASP A 344 -40.89 5.23 -27.99
C ASP A 344 -40.86 6.54 -28.81
N GLU A 345 -39.84 7.38 -28.63
CA GLU A 345 -39.55 8.49 -29.54
C GLU A 345 -38.03 8.60 -29.79
N SER A 346 -37.69 8.10 -30.97
CA SER A 346 -36.53 8.42 -31.79
C SER A 346 -36.55 9.88 -32.28
N ALA A 347 -35.36 10.42 -32.58
CA ALA A 347 -35.03 11.72 -33.18
C ALA A 347 -34.95 12.90 -32.19
N SER A 348 -33.97 13.80 -32.21
CA SER A 348 -33.00 14.19 -33.24
C SER A 348 -31.86 14.98 -32.57
N GLU A 349 -30.64 14.87 -33.10
CA GLU A 349 -29.51 15.71 -32.70
C GLU A 349 -29.80 17.20 -33.01
N PRO A 350 -29.41 18.13 -32.13
CA PRO A 350 -29.55 19.56 -32.41
C PRO A 350 -28.58 20.00 -33.52
N PRO A 351 -28.98 20.93 -34.40
CA PRO A 351 -28.10 21.43 -35.46
C PRO A 351 -26.91 22.18 -34.86
N LEU A 352 -25.71 21.87 -35.37
CA LEU A 352 -24.48 22.61 -35.10
C LEU A 352 -24.67 24.08 -35.48
N ALA A 353 -24.54 24.96 -34.49
CA ALA A 353 -24.57 26.41 -34.69
C ALA A 353 -23.19 26.88 -35.16
N ASP A 354 -23.05 27.22 -36.44
CA ASP A 354 -21.85 27.80 -37.06
C ASP A 354 -21.65 29.30 -36.72
N SER A 355 -21.85 29.69 -35.46
CA SER A 355 -21.61 31.07 -35.04
C SER A 355 -21.01 31.12 -33.64
N PRO A 356 -19.85 31.78 -33.47
CA PRO A 356 -19.24 31.91 -32.15
C PRO A 356 -20.16 32.70 -31.21
N PRO A 357 -20.17 32.36 -29.90
CA PRO A 357 -21.02 33.01 -28.92
C PRO A 357 -20.72 34.53 -28.84
N PRO A 358 -21.74 35.37 -28.62
CA PRO A 358 -21.58 36.81 -28.53
C PRO A 358 -20.69 37.20 -27.33
N GLY A 359 -19.69 38.07 -27.56
CA GLY A 359 -18.80 38.59 -26.51
C GLY A 359 -17.32 38.23 -26.66
N LEU A 360 -16.93 37.51 -27.72
CA LEU A 360 -15.53 37.23 -28.01
C LEU A 360 -14.83 38.43 -28.66
N PRO A 361 -13.57 38.74 -28.28
CA PRO A 361 -12.77 39.75 -28.94
C PRO A 361 -12.50 39.36 -30.41
N PRO A 362 -12.34 40.33 -31.32
CA PRO A 362 -12.04 40.04 -32.72
C PRO A 362 -10.73 39.25 -32.84
N GLY A 363 -10.82 38.03 -33.36
CA GLY A 363 -9.70 37.12 -33.58
C GLY A 363 -10.14 35.94 -34.47
N GLU A 364 -9.20 35.35 -35.21
CA GLU A 364 -9.47 34.18 -36.03
C GLU A 364 -9.63 32.95 -35.13
N TYR A 365 -10.84 32.39 -35.07
CA TYR A 365 -11.13 31.17 -34.32
C TYR A 365 -11.17 29.99 -35.31
N THR A 366 -10.17 29.11 -35.23
CA THR A 366 -10.19 27.82 -35.94
C THR A 366 -11.05 26.81 -35.18
N PRO A 367 -12.04 26.16 -35.81
CA PRO A 367 -12.82 25.10 -35.17
C PRO A 367 -11.92 23.90 -34.89
N VAL A 368 -11.86 23.46 -33.64
CA VAL A 368 -11.16 22.23 -33.23
C VAL A 368 -12.18 21.11 -33.21
N GLY A 369 -12.19 20.27 -34.26
CA GLY A 369 -13.01 19.05 -34.29
C GLY A 369 -13.43 18.65 -35.69
N GLY A 370 -12.66 17.79 -36.33
CA GLY A 370 -13.01 17.14 -37.59
C GLY A 370 -12.06 15.97 -37.85
N ASP A 371 -12.58 14.76 -37.65
CA ASP A 371 -11.90 13.49 -37.89
C ASP A 371 -11.33 13.41 -39.32
N ALA A 372 -10.03 13.18 -39.43
CA ALA A 372 -9.37 12.80 -40.68
C ALA A 372 -9.27 11.27 -40.74
N THR A 373 -10.34 10.62 -41.22
CA THR A 373 -10.28 9.24 -41.72
C THR A 373 -9.80 9.19 -43.17
N ASN A 374 -8.87 8.26 -43.43
CA ASN A 374 -8.62 7.54 -44.69
C ASN A 374 -8.35 8.30 -45.99
N ALA A 375 -7.12 8.16 -46.49
CA ALA A 375 -6.89 7.92 -47.91
C ALA A 375 -5.69 6.96 -48.10
N SER A 376 -5.99 5.82 -48.72
CA SER A 376 -5.04 4.88 -49.33
C SER A 376 -5.00 5.13 -50.85
N ALA A 377 -3.94 4.63 -51.51
CA ALA A 377 -3.57 4.75 -52.95
C ALA A 377 -2.91 6.10 -53.31
N GLU A 378 -1.74 6.17 -53.94
CA GLU A 378 -0.99 5.23 -54.81
C GLU A 378 0.42 4.87 -54.32
#